data_AF-A0A0K2RNV5-F1
#
_entry.id   AF-A0A0K2RNV5-F1
#
_cell.length_a   1.000
_cell.length_b   1.000
_cell.length_c   1.000
_cell.angle_alpha   90.00
_cell.angle_beta   90.00
_cell.angle_gamma   90.00
#
_symmetry.space_group_name_H-M   'P 1'
#
loop_
_entity.id
_entity.type
_entity.pdbx_description
1 polymer ?
#
loop_
_entity_poly.entity_id
_entity_poly.type
_entity_poly.pdbx_seq_one_letter_code
_entity_poly.pdbx_strand_id
1 'polypeptide(L)' 'MELREKVSALLREAVLNDGSAEALLKYAGLPEAKNDVDVRLAALRLLPPRSPKRAAVVAELERLESELSA' A
#
# COMPACT_ATOMS: atom_id res chain seq x y z
N MET A 1 9.45 -18.44 10.67
CA MET A 1 8.64 -17.84 9.59
C MET A 1 9.50 -17.07 8.57
N GLU A 2 10.81 -16.93 8.82
CA GLU A 2 11.86 -16.36 7.96
C GLU A 2 11.62 -16.33 6.44
N LEU A 3 11.29 -17.47 5.80
CA LEU A 3 11.15 -17.49 4.34
C LEU A 3 9.99 -16.60 3.88
N ARG A 4 8.86 -16.60 4.59
CA ARG A 4 7.70 -15.78 4.24
C ARG A 4 8.03 -14.30 4.38
N GLU A 5 8.65 -13.92 5.49
CA GLU A 5 9.04 -12.53 5.76
C GLU A 5 10.04 -12.02 4.72
N LYS A 6 11.04 -12.85 4.37
CA LYS A 6 12.00 -12.52 3.32
C LYS A 6 11.32 -12.34 1.95
N VAL A 7 10.40 -13.24 1.60
CA VAL A 7 9.64 -13.13 0.33
C VAL A 7 8.76 -11.89 0.33
N SER A 8 8.06 -11.59 1.44
CA SER A 8 7.22 -10.40 1.56
C SER A 8 8.06 -9.11 1.45
N ALA A 9 9.25 -9.07 2.06
CA ALA A 9 10.16 -7.92 1.95
C ALA A 9 10.62 -7.69 0.50
N LEU A 10 11.04 -8.75 -0.21
CA LEU A 10 11.45 -8.65 -1.62
C LEU A 10 10.28 -8.25 -2.53
N LEU A 11 9.08 -8.78 -2.26
CA LEU A 11 7.88 -8.41 -3.01
C LEU A 11 7.51 -6.94 -2.76
N ARG A 12 7.60 -6.46 -1.51
CA ARG A 12 7.39 -5.06 -1.16
C ARG A 12 8.30 -4.14 -1.97
N GLU A 13 9.59 -4.45 -2.01
CA GLU A 13 10.59 -3.68 -2.74
C GLU A 13 10.28 -3.63 -4.24
N ALA A 14 10.01 -4.79 -4.86
CA ALA A 14 9.68 -4.87 -6.27
C ALA A 14 8.42 -4.06 -6.61
N VAL A 15 7.38 -4.13 -5.78
CA VAL A 15 6.13 -3.41 -5.99
C VAL A 15 6.29 -1.90 -5.79
N LEU A 16 7.11 -1.45 -4.83
CA LEU A 16 7.37 -0.02 -4.63
C LEU A 16 8.21 0.59 -5.76
N ASN A 17 9.16 -0.17 -6.32
CA ASN A 17 10.05 0.33 -7.36
C ASN A 17 9.41 0.31 -8.76
N ASP A 18 8.73 -0.78 -9.10
CA ASP A 18 8.28 -1.05 -10.48
C ASP A 18 6.76 -1.24 -10.60
N GLY A 19 6.04 -1.19 -9.48
CA GLY A 19 4.61 -1.50 -9.45
C GLY A 19 3.73 -0.43 -10.09
N SER A 20 2.74 -0.87 -10.86
CA SER A 20 1.63 -0.01 -11.27
C SER A 20 0.75 0.37 -10.07
N ALA A 21 -0.07 1.40 -10.21
CA ALA A 21 -1.07 1.75 -9.20
C ALA A 21 -1.96 0.55 -8.81
N GLU A 22 -2.29 -0.32 -9.77
CA GLU A 22 -3.08 -1.53 -9.51
C GLU A 22 -2.29 -2.60 -8.76
N ALA A 23 -1.02 -2.81 -9.10
CA ALA A 23 -0.14 -3.74 -8.38
C ALA A 23 0.05 -3.32 -6.92
N LEU A 24 0.28 -2.03 -6.68
CA LEU A 24 0.39 -1.46 -5.33
C LEU A 24 -0.90 -1.66 -4.51
N LEU A 25 -2.07 -1.42 -5.10
CA LEU A 25 -3.34 -1.61 -4.41
C LEU A 25 -3.62 -3.10 -4.11
N LYS A 26 -3.27 -3.99 -5.02
CA LYS A 26 -3.38 -5.44 -4.80
C LYS A 26 -2.45 -5.89 -3.67
N TYR A 27 -1.22 -5.40 -3.65
CA TYR A 27 -0.25 -5.67 -2.60
C TYR A 27 -0.74 -5.12 -1.24
N ALA A 28 -1.22 -3.87 -1.17
CA ALA A 28 -1.77 -3.27 0.04
C ALA A 28 -2.99 -4.01 0.64
N GLY A 29 -3.66 -4.84 -0.16
CA GLY A 29 -4.75 -5.71 0.30
C GLY A 29 -4.29 -7.00 0.98
N LEU A 30 -2.99 -7.32 0.94
CA LEU A 30 -2.45 -8.51 1.58
C LEU A 30 -2.35 -8.34 3.11
N PRO A 31 -2.55 -9.41 3.90
CA PRO A 31 -2.45 -9.34 5.37
C PRO A 31 -1.12 -8.77 5.87
N GLU A 32 0.00 -9.12 5.21
CA GLU A 32 1.34 -8.63 5.51
C GLU A 32 1.56 -7.14 5.21
N ALA A 33 0.73 -6.54 4.35
CA ALA A 33 0.88 -5.16 3.87
C ALA A 33 -0.31 -4.26 4.25
N LYS A 34 -1.25 -4.76 5.06
CA LYS A 34 -2.49 -4.03 5.42
C LYS A 34 -2.22 -2.63 6.00
N ASN A 35 -1.11 -2.47 6.72
CA ASN A 35 -0.71 -1.25 7.40
C ASN A 35 0.48 -0.55 6.71
N ASP A 36 0.83 -0.95 5.49
CA ASP A 36 1.99 -0.41 4.75
C ASP A 36 1.64 0.97 4.14
N VAL A 37 1.91 2.03 4.90
CA VAL A 37 1.62 3.41 4.52
C VAL A 37 2.36 3.82 3.24
N ASP A 38 3.61 3.39 3.06
CA ASP A 38 4.41 3.77 1.89
C ASP A 38 3.80 3.24 0.60
N VAL A 39 3.35 1.98 0.59
CA VAL A 39 2.67 1.36 -0.56
C VAL A 39 1.39 2.11 -0.90
N ARG A 40 0.61 2.50 0.11
CA ARG A 40 -0.64 3.25 -0.08
C ARG A 40 -0.37 4.66 -0.62
N LEU A 41 0.65 5.35 -0.12
CA LEU A 41 1.08 6.65 -0.63
C LEU A 41 1.61 6.56 -2.07
N ALA A 42 2.40 5.54 -2.38
CA ALA A 42 2.87 5.28 -3.74
C ALA A 42 1.68 5.03 -4.70
N ALA A 43 0.70 4.22 -4.30
CA ALA A 43 -0.52 4.02 -5.08
C ALA A 43 -1.26 5.35 -5.31
N LEU A 44 -1.43 6.16 -4.27
CA LEU A 44 -2.10 7.46 -4.36
C LEU A 44 -1.39 8.42 -5.34
N ARG A 45 -0.06 8.41 -5.38
CA ARG A 45 0.74 9.24 -6.30
C ARG A 45 0.55 8.83 -7.76
N LEU A 46 0.40 7.53 -8.03
CA LEU A 46 0.23 7.01 -9.39
C LEU A 46 -1.23 7.05 -9.89
N LEU A 47 -2.22 7.13 -9.00
CA LEU A 47 -3.63 7.19 -9.38
C LEU A 47 -3.97 8.53 -10.07
N PRO A 48 -4.67 8.50 -11.24
CA PRO A 48 -5.11 9.72 -11.91
C PRO A 48 -5.98 10.60 -11.00
N PRO A 49 -5.91 11.94 -11.07
CA PRO A 49 -6.58 12.85 -10.14
C PRO A 49 -8.08 12.64 -9.93
N ARG A 50 -8.81 12.17 -10.95
CA ARG A 50 -10.26 11.90 -10.89
C ARG A 50 -10.62 10.43 -10.69
N SER A 51 -9.65 9.58 -10.36
CA SER A 51 -9.91 8.15 -10.12
C SER A 51 -10.73 7.96 -8.84
N PRO A 52 -11.83 7.19 -8.87
CA PRO A 52 -12.62 6.89 -7.67
C PRO A 52 -11.82 6.11 -6.61
N LYS A 53 -10.78 5.37 -7.04
CA LYS A 53 -9.90 4.62 -6.11
C LYS A 53 -9.11 5.55 -5.16
N ARG A 54 -8.92 6.83 -5.51
CA ARG A 54 -8.18 7.79 -4.66
C ARG A 54 -8.87 7.99 -3.31
N ALA A 55 -10.20 8.15 -3.31
CA ALA A 55 -10.96 8.37 -2.09
C ALA A 55 -10.81 7.20 -1.10
N ALA A 56 -10.84 5.96 -1.61
CA ALA A 56 -10.64 4.77 -0.79
C ALA A 56 -9.21 4.70 -0.21
N VAL A 57 -8.19 5.09 -0.98
CA VAL A 57 -6.80 5.10 -0.48
C VAL A 57 -6.60 6.17 0.59
N VAL A 58 -7.18 7.36 0.42
CA VAL A 58 -7.11 8.43 1.41
C VAL A 58 -7.78 8.03 2.71
N ALA A 59 -9.02 7.51 2.65
CA ALA A 59 -9.74 7.08 3.85
C ALA A 59 -8.96 6.02 4.66
N GLU A 60 -8.28 5.12 3.96
CA GLU A 60 -7.48 4.09 4.62
C GLU A 60 -6.16 4.63 5.20
N LEU A 61 -5.56 5.64 4.58
CA LEU A 61 -4.42 6.37 5.16
C LEU A 61 -4.83 7.15 6.41
N GLU A 62 -5.98 7.82 6.38
CA GLU A 62 -6.54 8.54 7.54
C GLU A 62 -6.86 7.59 8.70
N ARG A 63 -7.36 6.38 8.41
CA ARG A 63 -7.54 5.31 9.40
C ARG A 63 -6.22 4.93 10.06
N LEU A 64 -5.18 4.67 9.26
CA LEU A 64 -3.85 4.30 9.75
C LEU A 64 -3.20 5.42 10.58
N GLU A 65 -3.37 6.68 10.17
CA GLU A 65 -2.87 7.84 10.92
C GLU A 65 -3.57 7.99 12.27
N SER A 66 -4.90 7.78 12.31
CA SER A 66 -5.69 7.82 13.54
C SER A 66 -5.28 6.70 14.51
N GLU A 67 -5.01 5.49 14.01
CA GLU A 67 -4.58 4.36 14.84
C GLU A 67 -3.18 4.54 15.42
N LEU A 68 -2.29 5.26 14.74
CA LEU A 68 -0.94 5.55 15.23
C LEU A 68 -0.91 6.68 16.26
N SER A 69 -1.88 7.59 16.18
CA SER A 69 -1.96 8.79 17.04
C SER A 69 -2.78 8.57 18.31
N ALA A 70 -3.40 7.41 18.47
CA ALA A 70 -4.22 7.00 19.63
C ALA A 70 -3.40 6.23 20.67
#